data_AF-A0A4P5WKZ1-F1
#
_entry.id   AF-A0A4P5WKZ1-F1
#
_cell.length_a   1.000
_cell.length_b   1.000
_cell.length_c   1.000
_cell.angle_alpha   90.00
_cell.angle_beta   90.00
_cell.angle_gamma   90.00
#
_symmetry.space_group_name_H-M   'P 1'
#
loop_
_entity.id
_entity.type
_entity.pdbx_description
1 polymer ?
#
loop_
_entity_poly.entity_id
_entity_poly.type
_entity_poly.pdbx_seq_one_letter_code
_entity_poly.pdbx_strand_id
1 'polypeptide(L)'
;MASIAGKENLPAGEVFKNIQLMKSVPAGQLVTAMDQGIGRGTGKGCNDCHITTDWASDTLARKKTARTMMGIVNDINMTLLPKMGPGRGGAPRTIQCLTCHRGGQAGRNVTIP
;
A
#
# COMPACT_ATOMS: atom_id res chain seq x y z
N MET A 1 -1.88 -6.76 -16.44
CA MET A 1 -3.08 -5.97 -16.77
C MET A 1 -4.06 -6.70 -17.68
N ALA A 2 -3.61 -7.55 -18.61
CA ALA A 2 -4.54 -8.32 -19.47
C ALA A 2 -5.61 -9.13 -18.72
N SER A 3 -5.31 -9.61 -17.50
CA SER A 3 -6.25 -10.37 -16.66
C SER A 3 -7.42 -9.58 -16.07
N ILE A 4 -7.40 -8.25 -16.16
CA ILE A 4 -8.48 -7.37 -15.64
C ILE A 4 -9.16 -6.55 -16.73
N ALA A 5 -8.90 -6.85 -18.01
CA ALA A 5 -9.47 -6.15 -19.15
C ALA A 5 -11.01 -6.06 -19.04
N GLY A 6 -11.55 -4.85 -19.04
CA GLY A 6 -13.00 -4.58 -18.92
C GLY A 6 -13.55 -4.65 -17.49
N LYS A 7 -12.70 -4.86 -16.48
CA LYS A 7 -13.06 -4.92 -15.06
C LYS A 7 -12.32 -3.89 -14.21
N GLU A 8 -11.57 -2.98 -14.82
CA GLU A 8 -10.66 -2.05 -14.16
C GLU A 8 -11.38 -1.12 -13.17
N ASN A 9 -12.64 -0.79 -13.45
CA ASN A 9 -13.46 0.10 -12.63
C ASN A 9 -14.31 -0.65 -11.59
N LEU A 10 -14.36 -1.98 -11.63
CA LEU A 10 -15.08 -2.77 -10.63
C LEU A 10 -14.31 -2.75 -9.29
N PRO A 11 -15.01 -2.88 -8.16
CA PRO A 11 -14.36 -3.01 -6.86
C PRO A 11 -13.34 -4.15 -6.84
N ALA A 12 -12.14 -3.89 -6.33
CA ALA A 12 -11.06 -4.86 -6.29
C ALA A 12 -11.43 -6.14 -5.52
N GLY A 13 -12.30 -6.04 -4.52
CA GLY A 13 -12.81 -7.19 -3.77
C GLY A 13 -13.68 -8.14 -4.60
N GLU A 14 -14.25 -7.67 -5.72
CA GLU A 14 -15.03 -8.49 -6.66
C GLU A 14 -14.14 -9.10 -7.75
N VAL A 15 -13.06 -8.42 -8.12
CA VAL A 15 -12.16 -8.84 -9.20
C VAL A 15 -11.05 -9.77 -8.70
N PHE A 16 -10.53 -9.53 -7.50
CA PHE A 16 -9.38 -10.26 -6.94
C PHE A 16 -9.74 -11.04 -5.68
N LYS A 17 -8.97 -12.09 -5.42
CA LYS A 17 -9.09 -12.89 -4.20
C LYS A 17 -8.21 -12.33 -3.08
N ASN A 18 -8.64 -12.53 -1.83
CA ASN A 18 -7.90 -12.16 -0.62
C ASN A 18 -7.53 -10.66 -0.52
N ILE A 19 -8.42 -9.77 -0.98
CA ILE A 19 -8.33 -8.33 -0.68
C ILE A 19 -8.97 -8.07 0.69
N GLN A 20 -8.18 -7.56 1.64
CA GLN A 20 -8.63 -7.36 3.02
C GLN A 20 -8.90 -5.89 3.36
N LEU A 21 -8.07 -4.96 2.87
CA LEU A 21 -8.18 -3.52 3.18
C LEU A 21 -8.81 -2.72 2.03
N MET A 22 -8.28 -2.85 0.82
CA MET A 22 -8.64 -2.00 -0.34
C MET A 22 -9.77 -2.61 -1.19
N LYS A 23 -10.83 -3.16 -0.57
CA LYS A 23 -11.88 -3.91 -1.28
C LYS A 23 -12.69 -3.07 -2.25
N SER A 24 -12.98 -1.82 -1.88
CA SER A 24 -13.79 -0.89 -2.66
C SER A 24 -13.00 -0.09 -3.70
N VAL A 25 -11.67 -0.17 -3.67
CA VAL A 25 -10.83 0.53 -4.64
C VAL A 25 -11.01 -0.10 -6.02
N PRO A 26 -11.13 0.67 -7.10
CA PRO A 26 -11.17 0.12 -8.46
C PRO A 26 -10.01 -0.84 -8.73
N ALA A 27 -10.27 -1.97 -9.38
CA ALA A 27 -9.28 -3.00 -9.64
C ALA A 27 -8.03 -2.48 -10.35
N GLY A 28 -8.19 -1.58 -11.33
CA GLY A 28 -7.07 -0.93 -12.02
C GLY A 28 -6.26 -0.04 -11.09
N GLN A 29 -6.93 0.74 -10.23
CA GLN A 29 -6.27 1.58 -9.24
C GLN A 29 -5.53 0.76 -8.18
N LEU A 30 -6.06 -0.40 -7.79
CA LEU A 30 -5.35 -1.30 -6.87
C LEU A 30 -4.00 -1.72 -7.46
N VAL A 31 -3.96 -2.15 -8.72
CA VAL A 31 -2.71 -2.58 -9.37
C VAL A 31 -1.71 -1.41 -9.45
N THR A 32 -2.17 -0.21 -9.78
CA THR A 32 -1.33 1.00 -9.77
C THR A 32 -0.79 1.31 -8.38
N ALA A 33 -1.62 1.18 -7.33
CA ALA A 33 -1.20 1.40 -5.95
C ALA A 33 -0.14 0.38 -5.50
N MET A 34 -0.27 -0.90 -5.92
CA MET A 34 0.71 -1.95 -5.63
C MET A 34 2.07 -1.64 -6.28
N ASP A 35 2.11 -1.23 -7.55
CA ASP A 35 3.35 -0.90 -8.25
C ASP A 35 3.96 0.42 -7.74
N GLN A 36 3.20 1.51 -7.83
CA GLN A 36 3.74 2.85 -7.63
C GLN A 36 3.79 3.26 -6.17
N GLY A 37 2.75 2.96 -5.40
CA GLY A 37 2.68 3.34 -3.99
C GLY A 37 3.56 2.46 -3.12
N ILE A 38 3.38 1.15 -3.26
CA ILE A 38 4.04 0.15 -2.39
C ILE A 38 5.39 -0.26 -2.99
N GLY A 39 5.42 -0.77 -4.23
CA GLY A 39 6.64 -1.27 -4.88
C GLY A 39 7.73 -0.21 -4.94
N ARG A 40 7.50 0.86 -5.69
CA ARG A 40 8.47 1.98 -5.80
C ARG A 40 8.73 2.67 -4.47
N GLY A 41 7.69 2.87 -3.66
CA GLY A 41 7.83 3.51 -2.34
C GLY A 41 8.77 2.77 -1.41
N THR A 42 8.79 1.44 -1.47
CA THR A 42 9.62 0.56 -0.64
C THR A 42 10.88 0.04 -1.33
N GLY A 43 11.06 0.31 -2.63
CA GLY A 43 12.14 -0.25 -3.43
C GLY A 43 12.02 -1.75 -3.66
N LYS A 44 10.79 -2.27 -3.69
CA LYS A 44 10.46 -3.69 -3.81
C LYS A 44 9.79 -3.99 -5.14
N GLY A 45 10.08 -5.16 -5.69
CA GLY A 45 9.39 -5.72 -6.85
C GLY A 45 8.16 -6.52 -6.45
N CYS A 46 7.32 -6.85 -7.42
CA CYS A 46 6.09 -7.63 -7.20
C CYS A 46 6.38 -8.97 -6.51
N ASN A 47 7.46 -9.65 -6.91
CA ASN A 47 7.88 -10.96 -6.41
C ASN A 47 8.51 -10.94 -5.01
N ASP A 48 8.84 -9.77 -4.46
CA ASP A 48 9.27 -9.68 -3.05
C ASP A 48 8.11 -10.01 -2.09
N CYS A 49 6.88 -9.66 -2.48
CA CYS A 49 5.69 -9.79 -1.64
C CYS A 49 4.67 -10.80 -2.19
N HIS A 50 4.68 -11.09 -3.48
CA HIS A 50 3.70 -11.99 -4.11
C HIS A 50 4.35 -13.20 -4.74
N ILE A 51 3.62 -14.32 -4.70
CA ILE A 51 3.86 -15.44 -5.61
C ILE A 51 3.16 -15.07 -6.92
N THR A 52 3.90 -14.92 -8.02
CA THR A 52 3.33 -14.43 -9.30
C THR A 52 2.37 -15.42 -9.96
N THR A 53 2.44 -16.70 -9.58
CA THR A 53 1.48 -17.75 -9.96
C THR A 53 0.25 -17.80 -9.04
N ASP A 54 0.32 -17.19 -7.85
CA ASP A 54 -0.79 -17.09 -6.90
C ASP A 54 -0.74 -15.75 -6.14
N TRP A 55 -1.28 -14.72 -6.76
CA TRP A 55 -1.33 -13.36 -6.22
C TRP A 55 -2.08 -13.27 -4.87
N ALA A 56 -3.01 -14.19 -4.63
CA ALA A 56 -3.84 -14.23 -3.43
C ALA A 56 -3.11 -14.85 -2.23
N SER A 57 -2.06 -15.65 -2.47
CA SER A 57 -1.28 -16.33 -1.43
C SER A 57 -0.75 -15.39 -0.35
N ASP A 58 -0.88 -15.79 0.92
CA ASP A 58 -0.31 -15.09 2.08
C ASP A 58 0.87 -15.86 2.71
N THR A 59 1.48 -16.78 1.97
CA THR A 59 2.60 -17.60 2.44
C THR A 59 3.88 -16.77 2.68
N LEU A 60 4.09 -15.70 1.90
CA LEU A 60 5.22 -14.81 2.06
C LEU A 60 5.00 -13.84 3.23
N ALA A 61 5.89 -13.89 4.22
CA ALA A 61 5.82 -13.03 5.41
C ALA A 61 5.79 -11.53 5.06
N ARG A 62 6.52 -11.10 4.02
CA ARG A 62 6.54 -9.70 3.58
C ARG A 62 5.16 -9.17 3.19
N LYS A 63 4.27 -10.00 2.62
CA LYS A 63 2.89 -9.59 2.29
C LYS A 63 2.08 -9.28 3.55
N LYS A 64 2.23 -10.12 4.59
CA LYS A 64 1.57 -9.90 5.88
C LYS A 64 2.10 -8.62 6.53
N THR A 65 3.42 -8.42 6.53
CA THR A 65 4.02 -7.16 7.04
C THR A 65 3.53 -5.94 6.26
N ALA A 66 3.48 -6.00 4.94
CA ALA A 66 2.97 -4.91 4.10
C ALA A 66 1.51 -4.58 4.44
N ARG A 67 0.68 -5.60 4.75
CA ARG A 67 -0.70 -5.40 5.20
C ARG A 67 -0.78 -4.65 6.53
N THR A 68 0.03 -5.01 7.50
CA THR A 68 0.12 -4.28 8.76
C THR A 68 0.57 -2.83 8.53
N MET A 69 1.56 -2.61 7.67
CA MET A 69 2.05 -1.26 7.35
C MET A 69 1.00 -0.41 6.62
N MET A 70 0.18 -1.00 5.75
CA MET A 70 -0.96 -0.29 5.14
C MET A 70 -1.95 0.20 6.21
N GLY A 71 -2.24 -0.62 7.23
CA GLY A 71 -3.04 -0.20 8.38
C GLY A 71 -2.41 0.96 9.15
N ILE A 72 -1.12 0.86 9.47
CA ILE A 72 -0.39 1.93 10.18
C ILE A 72 -0.39 3.25 9.40
N VAL A 73 -0.13 3.21 8.09
CA VAL A 73 -0.16 4.42 7.24
C VAL A 73 -1.56 5.02 7.21
N ASN A 74 -2.61 4.20 7.12
CA ASN A 74 -3.98 4.65 7.19
C ASN A 74 -4.29 5.35 8.53
N ASP A 75 -3.89 4.74 9.65
CA ASP A 75 -4.13 5.31 10.97
C ASP A 75 -3.36 6.61 11.19
N ILE A 76 -2.12 6.70 10.70
CA ILE A 76 -1.35 7.95 10.74
C ILE A 76 -2.09 9.03 9.94
N ASN A 77 -2.51 8.73 8.71
CA ASN A 77 -3.16 9.70 7.82
C ASN A 77 -4.54 10.15 8.31
N MET A 78 -5.34 9.23 8.84
CA MET A 78 -6.74 9.49 9.19
C MET A 78 -6.92 9.91 10.64
N THR A 79 -6.00 9.53 11.54
CA THR A 79 -6.18 9.73 12.99
C THR A 79 -5.12 10.64 13.60
N LEU A 80 -3.85 10.49 13.23
CA LEU A 80 -2.76 11.22 13.90
C LEU A 80 -2.47 12.57 13.25
N LEU A 81 -2.28 12.60 11.93
CA LEU A 81 -1.94 13.83 11.20
C LEU A 81 -3.01 14.93 11.28
N PRO A 82 -4.33 14.64 11.27
CA PRO A 82 -5.35 15.67 11.43
C PRO A 82 -5.24 16.44 12.75
N LYS A 83 -4.72 15.81 13.82
CA LYS A 83 -4.53 16.46 15.14
C LYS A 83 -3.51 17.59 15.11
N MET A 84 -2.62 17.60 14.12
CA MET A 84 -1.62 18.64 13.98
C MET A 84 -2.17 19.88 13.24
N GLY A 85 -3.40 19.83 12.71
CA GLY A 85 -3.99 20.85 11.84
C GLY A 85 -3.59 20.71 10.37
N PRO A 86 -3.98 21.67 9.51
CA PRO A 86 -3.64 21.63 8.10
C PRO A 86 -2.13 21.83 7.87
N GLY A 87 -1.64 21.25 6.77
CA GLY A 87 -0.30 21.41 6.27
C GLY A 87 -0.10 22.71 5.48
N ARG A 88 1.01 22.76 4.74
CA ARG A 88 1.37 23.92 3.92
C ARG A 88 0.25 24.26 2.93
N GLY A 89 -0.15 25.53 2.88
CA GLY A 89 -1.21 26.00 1.97
C GLY A 89 -2.61 25.49 2.30
N GLY A 90 -2.85 24.99 3.51
CA GLY A 90 -4.16 24.48 3.91
C GLY A 90 -4.41 23.00 3.54
N ALA A 91 -3.48 22.36 2.83
CA ALA A 91 -3.64 20.97 2.40
C ALA A 91 -3.55 19.99 3.58
N PRO A 92 -4.29 18.87 3.57
CA PRO A 92 -4.12 17.81 4.57
C PRO A 92 -2.68 17.29 4.59
N ARG A 93 -2.17 17.03 5.80
CA ARG A 93 -0.89 16.32 5.95
C ARG A 93 -1.13 14.84 5.64
N THR A 94 -0.30 14.27 4.77
CA THR A 94 -0.35 12.85 4.43
C THR A 94 1.05 12.27 4.35
N ILE A 95 1.20 11.02 4.76
CA ILE A 95 2.37 10.19 4.52
C ILE A 95 2.04 9.04 3.56
N GLN A 96 3.06 8.52 2.92
CA GLN A 96 2.98 7.33 2.06
C GLN A 96 4.19 6.44 2.34
N CYS A 97 4.23 5.24 1.76
CA CYS A 97 5.34 4.30 1.92
C CYS A 97 6.70 4.97 1.64
N LEU A 98 6.75 5.80 0.58
CA LEU A 98 7.94 6.56 0.18
C LEU A 98 8.44 7.54 1.25
N THR A 99 7.57 8.08 2.10
CA THR A 99 7.95 9.04 3.14
C THR A 99 9.00 8.45 4.09
N CYS A 100 8.80 7.20 4.51
CA CYS A 100 9.68 6.52 5.46
C CYS A 100 10.70 5.62 4.76
N HIS A 101 10.28 4.84 3.77
CA HIS A 101 11.16 3.89 3.10
C HIS A 101 12.11 4.55 2.12
N ARG A 102 11.69 5.64 1.47
CA ARG A 102 12.51 6.41 0.50
C ARG A 102 13.11 5.52 -0.60
N GLY A 103 12.40 4.49 -1.03
CA GLY A 103 12.88 3.50 -2.00
C GLY A 103 13.91 2.50 -1.44
N GLY A 104 14.17 2.52 -0.13
CA GLY A 104 15.09 1.64 0.59
C GLY A 104 14.37 0.50 1.32
N GLN A 105 15.01 -0.68 1.33
CA GLN A 105 14.43 -1.91 1.87
C GLN A 105 14.33 -1.94 3.40
N ALA A 106 15.13 -1.15 4.11
CA ALA A 106 15.15 -1.09 5.56
C ALA A 106 14.68 0.29 6.01
N GLY A 107 13.57 0.33 6.76
CA GLY A 107 13.27 1.51 7.57
C GLY A 107 14.49 1.73 8.48
N ARG A 108 15.10 2.92 8.43
CA ARG A 108 16.17 3.25 9.38
C ARG A 108 15.55 3.20 10.77
N ASN A 109 15.93 2.21 11.57
CA ASN A 109 15.63 2.19 12.99
C ASN A 109 16.23 3.46 13.60
N VAL A 110 15.37 4.43 13.89
CA VAL A 110 15.69 5.53 14.79
C VAL A 110 15.15 5.07 16.14
N THR A 111 16.01 4.46 16.95
CA THR A 111 15.74 4.29 18.38
C THR A 111 15.81 5.67 19.01
N ILE A 112 14.66 6.17 19.47
CA ILE A 112 14.61 7.33 20.37
C ILE A 112 14.91 6.76 21.77
N PRO A 113 15.92 7.28 22.50
CA PRO A 113 16.20 6.86 23.87
C PRO A 113 15.03 7.15 24.82
#